data_AF-A0A5C9EJA5-F1
#
_entry.id   AF-A0A5C9EJA5-F1
#
_cell.length_a   1.000
_cell.length_b   1.000
_cell.length_c   1.000
_cell.angle_alpha   90.00
_cell.angle_beta   90.00
_cell.angle_gamma   90.00
#
_symmetry.space_group_name_H-M   'P 1'
#
loop_
_entity.id
_entity.type
_entity.pdbx_description
1 polymer ?
#
loop_
_entity_poly.entity_id
_entity_poly.type
_entity_poly.pdbx_seq_one_letter_code
_entity_poly.pdbx_strand_id
1 'polypeptide(L)'
;MINKYISNILIQVEKLIKDEEYFLAGMKLMELAEVGIVIENKYIVTICTELADVLRNSFAEIEYFKKKYDIKMVEKTIEMIFTLLKNLNNYNKDYSESEKAEILNLMMDIIYNAEKIQYITKDIRIKKAGIIRRGPLL
;
A
#
# COMPACT_ATOMS: atom_id res chain seq x y z
N MET A 1 11.80 21.61 9.71
CA MET A 1 10.59 21.96 8.93
C MET A 1 10.09 20.76 8.15
N ILE A 2 10.96 20.07 7.40
CA ILE A 2 10.63 18.88 6.59
C ILE A 2 10.10 17.71 7.45
N ASN A 3 10.72 17.38 8.59
CA ASN A 3 10.23 16.28 9.43
C ASN A 3 8.76 16.46 9.85
N LYS A 4 8.38 17.68 10.26
CA LYS A 4 7.00 18.00 10.64
C LYS A 4 6.03 17.86 9.47
N TYR A 5 6.47 18.21 8.26
CA TYR A 5 5.70 18.03 7.04
C TYR A 5 5.45 16.55 6.73
N ILE A 6 6.52 15.74 6.76
CA ILE A 6 6.46 14.29 6.53
C ILE A 6 5.51 13.63 7.54
N SER A 7 5.68 13.92 8.83
CA SER A 7 4.79 13.40 9.88
C SER A 7 3.33 13.81 9.66
N ASN A 8 3.07 15.06 9.24
CA ASN A 8 1.71 15.52 8.97
C ASN A 8 1.07 14.79 7.76
N ILE A 9 1.85 14.49 6.71
CA ILE A 9 1.36 13.69 5.58
C ILE A 9 1.06 12.27 6.03
N LEU A 10 1.97 11.63 6.77
CA LEU A 10 1.76 10.27 7.27
C LEU A 10 0.49 10.15 8.13
N ILE A 11 0.21 11.13 8.99
CA ILE A 11 -1.05 11.18 9.76
C ILE A 11 -2.27 11.29 8.84
N GLN A 12 -2.20 12.09 7.78
CA GLN A 12 -3.28 12.20 6.78
C GLN A 12 -3.49 10.87 6.05
N VAL A 13 -2.41 10.23 5.61
CA VAL A 13 -2.46 8.90 4.97
C VAL A 13 -3.12 7.90 5.91
N GLU A 14 -2.71 7.84 7.17
CA GLU A 14 -3.32 6.92 8.15
C GLU A 14 -4.81 7.16 8.32
N LYS A 15 -5.23 8.43 8.39
CA LYS A 15 -6.64 8.80 8.48
C LYS A 15 -7.41 8.34 7.24
N LEU A 16 -6.90 8.62 6.04
CA LEU A 16 -7.52 8.22 4.78
C LEU A 16 -7.68 6.70 4.67
N ILE A 17 -6.67 5.92 5.11
CA ILE A 17 -6.76 4.45 5.13
C ILE A 17 -7.86 3.96 6.09
N LYS A 18 -8.01 4.59 7.27
CA LYS A 18 -9.08 4.25 8.23
C LYS A 18 -10.46 4.63 7.73
N ASP A 19 -10.55 5.71 6.98
CA ASP A 19 -11.77 6.16 6.30
C ASP A 19 -12.01 5.38 4.99
N GLU A 20 -11.18 4.37 4.69
CA GLU A 20 -11.21 3.52 3.49
C GLU A 20 -11.02 4.28 2.15
N GLU A 21 -10.52 5.52 2.20
CA GLU A 21 -10.19 6.35 1.05
C GLU A 21 -8.81 6.00 0.46
N TYR A 22 -8.61 4.73 0.09
CA TYR A 22 -7.29 4.18 -0.28
C TYR A 22 -6.63 4.89 -1.47
N PHE A 23 -7.42 5.26 -2.48
CA PHE A 23 -6.87 5.97 -3.65
C PHE A 23 -6.24 7.31 -3.24
N LEU A 24 -6.93 8.09 -2.41
CA LEU A 24 -6.45 9.38 -1.91
C LEU A 24 -5.24 9.20 -0.98
N ALA A 25 -5.25 8.17 -0.14
CA ALA A 25 -4.10 7.80 0.68
C ALA A 25 -2.85 7.53 -0.18
N GLY A 26 -3.00 6.80 -1.28
CA GLY A 26 -1.90 6.55 -2.22
C GLY A 26 -1.42 7.82 -2.94
N MET A 27 -2.31 8.76 -3.27
CA MET A 27 -1.90 10.06 -3.83
C MET A 27 -1.06 10.87 -2.85
N LYS A 28 -1.40 10.83 -1.55
CA LYS A 28 -0.61 11.47 -0.49
C LYS A 28 0.76 10.83 -0.28
N LEU A 29 0.89 9.52 -0.49
CA LEU A 29 2.19 8.87 -0.48
C LEU A 29 3.06 9.26 -1.69
N MET A 30 2.48 9.47 -2.86
CA MET A 30 3.24 10.01 -4.01
C MET A 30 3.81 11.40 -3.72
N GLU A 31 3.02 12.27 -3.07
CA GLU A 31 3.50 13.59 -2.60
C GLU A 31 4.71 13.43 -1.66
N LEU A 32 4.67 12.42 -0.78
CA LEU A 32 5.78 12.13 0.13
C LEU A 32 7.01 11.55 -0.59
N ALA A 33 6.81 10.77 -1.65
CA ALA A 33 7.90 10.28 -2.50
C ALA A 33 8.63 11.43 -3.19
N GLU A 34 7.90 12.45 -3.69
CA GLU A 34 8.50 13.66 -4.28
C GLU A 34 9.37 14.40 -3.25
N VAL A 35 8.91 14.53 -2.00
CA VAL A 35 9.75 15.06 -0.91
C VAL A 35 10.99 14.21 -0.69
N GLY A 36 10.85 12.88 -0.70
CA GLY A 36 11.95 11.94 -0.60
C GLY A 36 13.02 12.15 -1.67
N ILE A 37 12.62 12.46 -2.91
CA ILE A 37 13.54 12.81 -4.00
C ILE A 37 14.31 14.10 -3.67
N VAL A 38 13.60 15.15 -3.22
CA VAL A 38 14.21 16.46 -2.91
C VAL A 38 15.25 16.38 -1.79
N ILE A 39 15.05 15.49 -0.81
CA ILE A 39 16.01 15.28 0.30
C ILE A 39 16.95 14.10 0.07
N GLU A 40 16.97 13.53 -1.14
CA GLU A 40 17.81 12.40 -1.55
C GLU A 40 17.64 11.13 -0.67
N ASN A 41 16.47 10.96 -0.05
CA ASN A 41 16.16 9.80 0.78
C ASN A 41 15.45 8.72 -0.05
N LYS A 42 16.26 7.83 -0.65
CA LYS A 42 15.78 6.70 -1.47
C LYS A 42 14.81 5.78 -0.72
N TYR A 43 14.96 5.65 0.59
CA TYR A 43 14.13 4.77 1.39
C TYR A 43 12.68 5.28 1.47
N ILE A 44 12.49 6.58 1.71
CA ILE A 44 11.16 7.22 1.64
C ILE A 44 10.59 7.05 0.24
N VAL A 45 11.39 7.34 -0.81
CA VAL A 45 10.93 7.24 -2.19
C VAL A 45 10.38 5.85 -2.47
N THR A 46 11.18 4.81 -2.27
CA THR A 46 10.80 3.43 -2.58
C THR A 46 9.56 2.97 -1.81
N ILE A 47 9.51 3.16 -0.48
CA ILE A 47 8.36 2.70 0.30
C ILE A 47 7.10 3.46 -0.12
N CYS A 48 7.19 4.77 -0.29
CA CYS A 48 6.03 5.58 -0.61
C CYS A 48 5.50 5.26 -2.02
N THR A 49 6.35 5.02 -3.01
CA THR A 49 5.91 4.63 -4.36
C THR A 49 5.23 3.27 -4.37
N GLU A 50 5.82 2.26 -3.70
CA GLU A 50 5.25 0.91 -3.66
C GLU A 50 3.93 0.88 -2.90
N LEU A 51 3.87 1.54 -1.74
CA LEU A 51 2.62 1.64 -0.98
C LEU A 51 1.55 2.46 -1.72
N ALA A 52 1.94 3.51 -2.45
CA ALA A 52 1.01 4.24 -3.28
C ALA A 52 0.39 3.36 -4.38
N ASP A 53 1.18 2.50 -5.02
CA ASP A 53 0.71 1.56 -6.02
C ASP A 53 -0.29 0.55 -5.42
N VAL A 54 0.10 -0.06 -4.30
CA VAL A 54 -0.76 -0.99 -3.54
C VAL A 54 -2.10 -0.35 -3.20
N LEU A 55 -2.09 0.86 -2.64
CA LEU A 55 -3.32 1.54 -2.21
C LEU A 55 -4.21 1.94 -3.39
N ARG A 56 -3.61 2.48 -4.46
CA ARG A 56 -4.35 2.97 -5.63
C ARG A 56 -4.89 1.86 -6.52
N ASN A 57 -4.16 0.76 -6.66
CA ASN A 57 -4.47 -0.28 -7.65
C ASN A 57 -5.07 -1.54 -7.06
N SER A 58 -4.73 -1.89 -5.83
CA SER A 58 -5.19 -3.12 -5.19
C SER A 58 -6.31 -2.84 -4.18
N PHE A 59 -6.15 -1.80 -3.35
CA PHE A 59 -7.11 -1.50 -2.29
C PHE A 59 -8.28 -0.62 -2.73
N ALA A 60 -8.08 0.29 -3.69
CA ALA A 60 -9.17 1.13 -4.22
C ALA A 60 -10.35 0.31 -4.79
N GLU A 61 -10.10 -0.93 -5.23
CA GLU A 61 -11.14 -1.81 -5.73
C GLU A 61 -11.90 -2.56 -4.63
N ILE A 62 -11.39 -2.60 -3.39
CA ILE A 62 -12.00 -3.35 -2.27
C ILE A 62 -13.37 -2.78 -1.91
N GLU A 63 -13.54 -1.45 -1.98
CA GLU A 63 -14.80 -0.76 -1.67
C GLU A 63 -15.98 -1.33 -2.47
N TYR A 64 -15.73 -1.77 -3.70
CA TYR A 64 -16.73 -2.32 -4.62
C TYR A 64 -17.09 -3.79 -4.35
N PHE A 65 -16.28 -4.52 -3.58
CA PHE A 65 -16.45 -5.97 -3.39
C PHE A 65 -16.36 -6.45 -1.93
N LYS A 66 -16.56 -5.56 -0.95
CA LYS A 66 -16.56 -5.83 0.52
C LYS A 66 -17.18 -7.16 0.96
N LYS A 67 -18.20 -7.68 0.25
CA LYS A 67 -18.89 -8.96 0.57
C LYS A 67 -18.19 -10.24 0.10
N LYS A 68 -17.04 -10.19 -0.59
CA LYS A 68 -16.39 -11.36 -1.22
C LYS A 68 -14.92 -11.58 -0.87
N TYR A 69 -14.30 -10.73 -0.07
CA TYR A 69 -12.90 -10.92 0.33
C TYR A 69 -12.77 -11.84 1.54
N ASP A 70 -11.63 -12.50 1.64
CA ASP A 70 -11.11 -12.91 2.92
C ASP A 70 -10.76 -11.64 3.72
N ILE A 71 -11.74 -11.18 4.50
CA ILE A 71 -11.66 -9.96 5.33
C ILE A 71 -10.37 -9.96 6.16
N LYS A 72 -9.91 -11.14 6.61
CA LYS A 72 -8.70 -11.27 7.43
C LYS A 72 -7.43 -10.91 6.68
N MET A 73 -7.32 -11.24 5.39
CA MET A 73 -6.13 -10.91 4.60
C MET A 73 -6.04 -9.39 4.36
N VAL A 74 -7.18 -8.75 4.09
CA VAL A 74 -7.25 -7.30 3.90
C VAL A 74 -6.88 -6.57 5.20
N GLU A 75 -7.50 -6.94 6.32
CA GLU A 75 -7.19 -6.38 7.65
C GLU A 75 -5.71 -6.54 8.01
N LYS A 76 -5.17 -7.76 7.87
CA LYS A 76 -3.74 -8.03 8.11
C LYS A 76 -2.83 -7.15 7.25
N THR A 77 -3.16 -6.98 5.97
CA THR A 77 -2.34 -6.16 5.08
C THR A 77 -2.40 -4.68 5.48
N ILE A 78 -3.56 -4.18 5.93
CA ILE A 78 -3.70 -2.82 6.46
C ILE A 78 -2.85 -2.62 7.72
N GLU A 79 -2.84 -3.59 8.64
CA GLU A 79 -1.97 -3.55 9.83
C GLU A 79 -0.47 -3.48 9.47
N MET A 80 -0.07 -4.25 8.46
CA MET A 80 1.30 -4.23 7.94
C MET A 80 1.65 -2.88 7.31
N ILE A 81 0.73 -2.28 6.54
CA ILE A 81 0.88 -0.94 5.98
C ILE A 81 1.05 0.09 7.10
N PHE A 82 0.22 0.07 8.14
CA PHE A 82 0.38 0.97 9.29
C PHE A 82 1.72 0.79 10.00
N THR A 83 2.25 -0.43 10.03
CA THR A 83 3.58 -0.71 10.59
C THR A 83 4.68 -0.04 9.75
N LEU A 84 4.61 -0.12 8.42
CA LEU A 84 5.53 0.62 7.54
C LEU A 84 5.43 2.14 7.68
N LEU A 85 4.21 2.70 7.76
CA LEU A 85 4.01 4.13 7.93
C LEU A 85 4.65 4.65 9.22
N LYS A 86 4.54 3.88 10.32
CA LYS A 86 5.22 4.20 11.58
C LYS A 86 6.75 4.18 11.45
N ASN A 87 7.29 3.24 10.67
CA ASN A 87 8.72 3.20 10.39
C ASN A 87 9.15 4.45 9.59
N LEU A 88 8.40 4.85 8.56
CA LEU A 88 8.68 6.07 7.79
C LEU A 88 8.70 7.34 8.66
N ASN A 89 7.93 7.39 9.74
CA ASN A 89 7.95 8.54 10.65
C ASN A 89 9.30 8.69 11.39
N ASN A 90 10.15 7.66 11.34
CA ASN A 90 11.51 7.63 11.90
C ASN A 90 12.61 7.62 10.80
N TYR A 91 12.33 8.10 9.58
CA TYR A 91 13.22 7.98 8.41
C TYR A 91 14.63 8.58 8.54
N ASN A 92 14.88 9.45 9.53
CA ASN A 92 16.22 10.01 9.82
C ASN A 92 17.09 9.05 10.66
N LYS A 93 16.53 7.90 11.06
CA LYS A 93 17.26 6.88 11.81
C LYS A 93 18.12 6.09 10.83
N ASP A 94 19.41 5.94 11.14
CA ASP A 94 20.25 4.94 10.50
C ASP A 94 19.77 3.55 10.93
N TYR A 95 18.97 2.91 10.07
CA TYR A 95 18.54 1.54 10.28
C TYR A 95 19.74 0.61 10.23
N SER A 96 19.81 -0.30 11.20
CA SER A 96 20.68 -1.46 11.12
C SER A 96 20.33 -2.35 9.92
N GLU A 97 21.26 -3.18 9.48
CA GLU A 97 21.00 -4.14 8.38
C GLU A 97 19.84 -5.10 8.70
N SER A 98 19.66 -5.48 9.96
CA SER A 98 18.52 -6.30 10.40
C SER A 98 17.19 -5.57 10.21
N GLU A 99 17.11 -4.30 10.63
CA GLU A 99 15.89 -3.51 10.48
C GLU A 99 15.55 -3.27 9.01
N LYS A 100 16.56 -3.01 8.16
CA LYS A 100 16.37 -2.90 6.70
C LYS A 100 15.80 -4.20 6.10
N ALA A 101 16.32 -5.36 6.51
CA ALA A 101 15.82 -6.65 6.07
C ALA A 101 14.36 -6.90 6.53
N GLU A 102 14.03 -6.53 7.76
CA GLU A 102 12.66 -6.63 8.30
C GLU A 102 11.68 -5.75 7.52
N ILE A 103 12.06 -4.50 7.23
CA ILE A 103 11.26 -3.59 6.41
C ILE A 103 11.06 -4.16 5.01
N LEU A 104 12.12 -4.70 4.39
CA LEU A 104 12.05 -5.28 3.05
C LEU A 104 11.09 -6.48 3.04
N ASN A 105 11.20 -7.39 4.01
CA ASN A 105 10.31 -8.53 4.12
C ASN A 105 8.85 -8.08 4.33
N LEU A 106 8.63 -7.08 5.18
CA LEU A 106 7.31 -6.49 5.41
C LEU A 106 6.72 -5.90 4.13
N MET A 107 7.52 -5.19 3.32
CA MET A 107 7.11 -4.69 2.02
C MET A 107 6.74 -5.81 1.04
N MET A 108 7.57 -6.85 0.93
CA MET A 108 7.30 -7.98 0.03
C MET A 108 5.99 -8.66 0.38
N ASP A 109 5.73 -8.89 1.67
CA ASP A 109 4.48 -9.50 2.12
C ASP A 109 3.26 -8.62 1.82
N ILE A 110 3.38 -7.29 1.96
CA ILE A 110 2.31 -6.35 1.61
C ILE A 110 2.02 -6.42 0.11
N ILE A 111 3.06 -6.34 -0.74
CA ILE A 111 2.92 -6.40 -2.20
C ILE A 111 2.26 -7.72 -2.59
N TYR A 112 2.74 -8.85 -2.07
CA TYR A 112 2.18 -10.16 -2.33
C TYR A 112 0.70 -10.27 -1.96
N ASN A 113 0.31 -9.76 -0.79
CA ASN A 113 -1.10 -9.77 -0.39
C ASN A 113 -1.94 -8.82 -1.26
N ALA A 114 -1.40 -7.66 -1.64
CA ALA A 114 -2.04 -6.71 -2.52
C ALA A 114 -2.29 -7.30 -3.92
N GLU A 115 -1.33 -8.00 -4.49
CA GLU A 115 -1.48 -8.69 -5.77
C GLU A 115 -2.58 -9.76 -5.71
N LYS A 116 -2.66 -10.53 -4.62
CA LYS A 116 -3.76 -11.49 -4.42
C LYS A 116 -5.12 -10.81 -4.36
N ILE A 117 -5.23 -9.70 -3.63
CA ILE A 117 -6.45 -8.88 -3.58
C ILE A 117 -6.84 -8.48 -5.00
N GLN A 118 -5.90 -7.91 -5.75
CA GLN A 118 -6.12 -7.45 -7.12
C GLN A 118 -6.51 -8.59 -8.09
N TYR A 119 -5.93 -9.77 -7.93
CA TYR A 119 -6.32 -10.93 -8.73
C TYR A 119 -7.77 -11.32 -8.46
N ILE A 120 -8.18 -11.38 -7.18
CA ILE A 120 -9.55 -11.68 -6.77
C ILE A 120 -10.52 -10.62 -7.30
N THR A 121 -10.17 -9.32 -7.23
CA THR A 121 -11.01 -8.22 -7.74
C THR A 121 -11.25 -8.36 -9.25
N LYS A 122 -10.17 -8.61 -10.01
CA LYS A 122 -10.19 -8.80 -11.47
C LYS A 122 -11.06 -9.98 -11.88
N ASP A 123 -10.92 -11.12 -11.21
CA ASP A 123 -11.74 -12.30 -11.47
C ASP A 123 -13.23 -12.06 -11.20
N ILE A 124 -13.57 -11.33 -10.12
CA ILE A 124 -14.95 -10.94 -9.85
C ILE A 124 -15.49 -10.03 -10.95
N ARG A 125 -14.70 -9.07 -11.44
CA ARG A 125 -15.09 -8.16 -12.53
C ARG A 125 -15.34 -8.91 -13.83
N ILE A 126 -14.46 -9.83 -14.21
CA ILE A 126 -14.61 -10.67 -15.42
C ILE A 126 -15.89 -11.50 -15.33
N LYS A 127 -16.16 -12.12 -14.19
CA LYS A 127 -17.39 -12.91 -13.96
C LYS A 127 -18.64 -12.04 -13.99
N LYS A 128 -18.64 -10.84 -13.38
CA LYS A 128 -19.78 -9.90 -13.39
C LYS A 128 -20.05 -9.32 -14.78
N ALA A 129 -19.02 -9.06 -15.57
CA ALA A 129 -19.15 -8.55 -16.93
C ALA A 129 -19.64 -9.60 -17.94
N GLY A 130 -19.86 -10.85 -17.52
CA GLY A 130 -20.28 -11.93 -18.41
C GLY A 130 -19.20 -12.34 -19.42
N ILE A 131 -17.94 -11.93 -19.20
CA ILE A 131 -16.82 -12.27 -20.08
C ILE A 131 -16.39 -13.69 -19.73
N ILE A 132 -16.96 -14.68 -20.42
CA ILE A 132 -16.50 -16.07 -20.35
C ILE A 132 -15.09 -16.11 -20.94
N ARG A 133 -14.06 -16.36 -20.12
CA ARG A 133 -12.75 -16.76 -20.64
C ARG A 133 -12.91 -18.12 -21.33
N ARG A 134 -13.12 -18.10 -22.65
CA ARG A 134 -12.96 -19.27 -23.51
C ARG A 134 -11.47 -19.35 -23.87
N GLY A 135 -10.70 -20.12 -23.10
CA GLY A 135 -9.30 -20.44 -23.37
C GLY A 135 -8.80 -21.49 -22.39
N PRO A 136 -8.06 -22.52 -22.84
CA PRO A 136 -8.05 -23.82 -22.18
C PRO A 136 -7.24 -23.80 -20.89
N LEU A 137 -7.79 -24.43 -19.86
CA LEU A 137 -6.98 -25.06 -18.82
C LEU A 137 -6.31 -26.27 -19.48
N LEU A 138 -5.00 -26.38 -19.22
CA LEU A 138 -4.07 -27.46 -19.62
C LEU A 138 -4.72 -28.81 -19.89
#